data_AF-A0A8H4LWK5-F1
#
_entry.id   AF-A0A8H4LWK5-F1
#
_cell.length_a   1.000
_cell.length_b   1.000
_cell.length_c   1.000
_cell.angle_alpha   90.00
_cell.angle_beta   90.00
_cell.angle_gamma   90.00
#
_symmetry.space_group_name_H-M   'P 1'
#
loop_
_entity.id
_entity.type
_entity.pdbx_description
1 polymer ?
#
loop_
_entity_poly.entity_id
_entity_poly.type
_entity_poly.pdbx_seq_one_letter_code
_entity_poly.pdbx_strand_id
1 'polypeptide(L)'
;MSPLVHSSFRSTGDLARDGNIGRLASLVRKGVRVGLMYGDRDWLCNWFGGEVVSLAIAQRAGGSYATKFLKAGYAPILVNDTYVGGDVRQYGNLSFSRIYQAGHQVSLYQPETAFQVFSRIISGRSVSTGSEVDLALYNTTGPLQSTHTDIALAPPEPTCFVRFLVLTCEKEKLHLAINGGGVVINGVWYSSSEDWPLATTRLSLGEATTTPNSAAD
;
A
#
# COMPACT_ATOMS: atom_id res chain seq x y z
N MET A 1 14.35 -0.13 14.42
CA MET A 1 15.74 0.00 13.90
C MET A 1 16.61 0.59 15.00
N SER A 2 17.84 0.13 15.20
CA SER A 2 18.75 0.71 16.20
C SER A 2 19.02 2.19 15.89
N PRO A 3 18.88 3.12 16.86
CA PRO A 3 19.16 4.55 16.64
C PRO A 3 20.59 4.81 16.14
N LEU A 4 21.57 4.01 16.60
CA LEU A 4 22.96 4.11 16.15
C LEU A 4 23.11 3.77 14.67
N VAL A 5 22.44 2.71 14.21
CA VAL A 5 22.46 2.30 12.80
C VAL A 5 21.80 3.37 11.93
N HIS A 6 20.63 3.88 12.33
CA HIS A 6 19.93 4.95 11.61
C HIS A 6 20.80 6.21 11.47
N SER A 7 21.41 6.66 12.58
CA SER A 7 22.27 7.84 12.57
C SER A 7 23.48 7.66 11.66
N SER A 8 24.08 6.46 11.66
CA SER A 8 25.26 6.15 10.87
C SER A 8 24.96 6.30 9.36
N PHE A 9 23.94 5.61 8.85
CA PHE A 9 23.52 5.72 7.44
C PHE A 9 23.22 7.17 7.03
N ARG A 10 22.57 7.94 7.91
CA ARG A 10 22.28 9.35 7.64
C ARG A 10 23.56 10.18 7.57
N SER A 11 24.49 9.99 8.50
CA SER A 11 25.75 10.76 8.58
C SER A 11 26.70 10.51 7.42
N THR A 12 26.66 9.31 6.83
CA THR A 12 27.48 8.92 5.66
C THR A 12 26.81 9.21 4.33
N GLY A 13 25.64 9.86 4.33
CA GLY A 13 24.92 10.26 3.12
C GLY A 13 24.35 9.10 2.31
N ASP A 14 24.16 7.92 2.90
CA ASP A 14 23.74 6.71 2.19
C ASP A 14 22.43 6.91 1.42
N LEU A 15 21.49 7.69 1.97
CA LEU A 15 20.19 7.99 1.36
C LEU A 15 20.31 8.72 0.01
N ALA A 16 21.41 9.43 -0.24
CA ALA A 16 21.63 10.20 -1.46
C ALA A 16 22.54 9.47 -2.46
N ARG A 17 22.98 8.24 -2.18
CA ARG A 17 23.88 7.51 -3.07
C ARG A 17 23.17 7.12 -4.36
N ASP A 18 23.79 7.49 -5.47
CA ASP A 18 23.32 7.14 -6.81
C ASP A 18 23.79 5.74 -7.27
N GLY A 19 23.40 5.34 -8.47
CA GLY A 19 23.80 4.12 -9.17
C GLY A 19 22.78 2.99 -9.06
N ASN A 20 21.74 3.12 -8.26
CA ASN A 20 20.74 2.07 -8.05
C ASN A 20 19.96 1.74 -9.34
N ILE A 21 19.62 2.74 -10.15
CA ILE A 21 19.01 2.53 -11.48
C ILE A 21 19.93 1.67 -12.36
N GLY A 22 21.23 1.98 -12.40
CA GLY A 22 22.22 1.22 -13.17
C GLY A 22 22.38 -0.22 -12.68
N ARG A 23 22.36 -0.44 -11.35
CA ARG A 23 22.44 -1.76 -10.72
C ARG A 23 21.21 -2.61 -11.06
N LEU A 24 20.00 -2.06 -10.90
CA LEU A 24 18.74 -2.74 -11.23
C LEU A 24 18.67 -3.05 -12.74
N ALA A 25 19.05 -2.12 -13.60
CA ALA A 25 19.14 -2.35 -15.04
C ALA A 25 20.12 -3.50 -15.39
N SER A 26 21.23 -3.61 -14.66
CA SER A 26 22.16 -4.73 -14.82
C SER A 26 21.57 -6.07 -14.40
N LEU A 27 20.70 -6.11 -13.39
CA LEU A 27 20.00 -7.33 -12.99
C LEU A 27 19.01 -7.76 -14.09
N VAL A 28 18.22 -6.83 -14.62
CA VAL A 28 17.29 -7.08 -15.73
C VAL A 28 18.02 -7.67 -16.94
N ARG A 29 19.17 -7.10 -17.33
CA ARG A 29 20.00 -7.64 -18.44
C ARG A 29 20.53 -9.05 -18.19
N LYS A 30 20.74 -9.43 -16.92
CA LYS A 30 21.19 -10.76 -16.53
C LYS A 30 20.03 -11.77 -16.42
N GLY A 31 18.82 -11.39 -16.83
CA GLY A 31 17.65 -12.25 -16.77
C GLY A 31 16.99 -12.30 -15.38
N VAL A 32 17.41 -11.45 -14.44
CA VAL A 32 16.76 -11.37 -13.12
C VAL A 32 15.44 -10.62 -13.26
N ARG A 33 14.39 -11.19 -12.66
CA ARG A 33 13.06 -10.57 -12.57
C ARG A 33 13.09 -9.45 -11.54
N VAL A 34 12.77 -8.24 -11.97
CA VAL A 34 12.70 -7.03 -11.15
C VAL A 34 11.28 -6.48 -11.23
N GLY A 35 10.55 -6.57 -10.13
CA GLY A 35 9.23 -5.97 -10.00
C GLY A 35 9.25 -4.83 -8.99
N LEU A 36 8.75 -3.67 -9.41
CA LEU A 36 8.53 -2.51 -8.54
C LEU A 36 7.05 -2.48 -8.15
N MET A 37 6.75 -2.48 -6.85
CA MET A 37 5.38 -2.50 -6.34
C MET A 37 5.19 -1.32 -5.38
N TYR A 38 4.26 -0.44 -5.71
CA TYR A 38 4.01 0.82 -5.00
C TYR A 38 2.54 0.95 -4.65
N GLY A 39 2.25 1.36 -3.41
CA GLY A 39 0.90 1.75 -3.00
C GLY A 39 0.56 3.15 -3.50
N ASP A 40 -0.64 3.34 -4.02
CA ASP A 40 -1.04 4.61 -4.62
C ASP A 40 -1.40 5.73 -3.62
N ARG A 41 -1.37 5.42 -2.32
CA ARG A 41 -1.58 6.34 -1.19
C ARG A 41 -0.32 6.57 -0.36
N ASP A 42 0.85 6.10 -0.80
CA ASP A 42 2.11 6.44 -0.15
C ASP A 42 2.59 7.83 -0.59
N TRP A 43 2.69 8.76 0.36
CA TRP A 43 3.26 10.08 0.12
C TRP A 43 4.80 10.05 0.06
N LEU A 44 5.42 9.32 0.99
CA LEU A 44 6.86 9.38 1.22
C LEU A 44 7.64 8.75 0.06
N CYS A 45 7.22 7.56 -0.37
CA CYS A 45 7.80 6.84 -1.50
C CYS A 45 6.73 6.64 -2.58
N ASN A 46 6.18 7.74 -3.11
CA ASN A 46 5.03 7.70 -4.01
C ASN A 46 5.26 6.93 -5.32
N TRP A 47 4.17 6.42 -5.88
CA TRP A 47 4.17 5.64 -7.11
C TRP A 47 4.58 6.43 -8.36
N PHE A 48 4.37 7.76 -8.40
CA PHE A 48 4.85 8.59 -9.53
C PHE A 48 6.37 8.54 -9.65
N GLY A 49 7.08 8.70 -8.52
CA GLY A 49 8.53 8.54 -8.47
C GLY A 49 8.96 7.11 -8.83
N GLY A 50 8.24 6.10 -8.33
CA GLY A 50 8.46 4.70 -8.67
C GLY A 50 8.31 4.40 -10.17
N GLU A 51 7.32 5.00 -10.83
CA GLU A 51 7.08 4.87 -12.26
C GLU A 51 8.26 5.43 -13.05
N VAL A 52 8.69 6.66 -12.75
CA VAL A 52 9.86 7.29 -13.38
C VAL A 52 11.12 6.44 -13.20
N VAL A 53 11.33 5.88 -12.00
CA VAL A 53 12.44 4.95 -11.74
C VAL A 53 12.34 3.71 -12.61
N SER A 54 11.16 3.10 -12.77
CA SER A 54 10.97 1.91 -13.61
C SER A 54 11.31 2.19 -15.09
N LEU A 55 10.92 3.36 -15.60
CA LEU A 55 11.22 3.80 -16.96
C LEU A 55 12.72 4.04 -17.14
N ALA A 56 13.37 4.66 -16.15
CA ALA A 56 14.82 4.87 -16.16
C ALA A 56 15.60 3.55 -16.12
N ILE A 57 15.14 2.55 -15.35
CA ILE A 57 15.71 1.20 -15.33
C ILE A 57 15.61 0.58 -16.73
N ALA A 58 14.44 0.65 -17.38
CA ALA A 58 14.23 0.12 -18.72
C ALA A 58 15.14 0.79 -19.76
N GLN A 59 15.21 2.12 -19.73
CA GLN A 59 16.08 2.92 -20.60
C GLN A 59 17.55 2.52 -20.42
N ARG A 60 17.99 2.36 -19.16
CA ARG A 60 19.37 1.99 -18.83
C ARG A 60 19.67 0.52 -19.10
N ALA A 61 18.66 -0.35 -19.09
CA ALA A 61 18.80 -1.75 -19.48
C ALA A 61 19.05 -1.88 -20.99
N GLY A 62 18.48 -0.99 -21.80
CA GLY A 62 18.71 -0.92 -23.24
C GLY A 62 17.99 -2.01 -24.03
N GLY A 63 18.35 -2.15 -25.30
CA GLY A 63 17.78 -3.18 -26.19
C GLY A 63 16.26 -3.11 -26.28
N SER A 64 15.60 -4.27 -26.18
CA SER A 64 14.14 -4.33 -26.22
C SER A 64 13.47 -3.67 -24.99
N TYR A 65 14.15 -3.56 -23.84
CA TYR A 65 13.56 -2.87 -22.66
C TYR A 65 13.38 -1.37 -22.92
N ALA A 66 14.37 -0.71 -23.52
CA ALA A 66 14.32 0.72 -23.84
C ALA A 66 13.25 1.09 -24.90
N THR A 67 12.60 0.10 -25.53
CA THR A 67 11.57 0.34 -26.54
C THR A 67 10.22 -0.29 -26.16
N LYS A 68 10.20 -1.56 -25.77
CA LYS A 68 8.98 -2.31 -25.48
C LYS A 68 8.42 -2.01 -24.10
N PHE A 69 9.25 -1.85 -23.05
CA PHE A 69 8.74 -1.49 -21.72
C PHE A 69 8.12 -0.08 -21.72
N LEU A 70 8.73 0.87 -22.42
CA LEU A 70 8.22 2.25 -22.50
C LEU A 70 6.87 2.33 -23.22
N LYS A 71 6.60 1.39 -24.13
CA LYS A 71 5.35 1.28 -24.90
C LYS A 71 4.35 0.28 -24.30
N ALA A 72 4.73 -0.47 -23.27
CA ALA A 72 3.83 -1.39 -22.60
C ALA A 72 2.76 -0.57 -21.87
N GLY A 73 1.49 -0.93 -22.11
CA GLY A 73 0.36 -0.26 -21.48
C GLY A 73 0.12 -0.79 -20.07
N TYR A 74 -0.61 -0.02 -19.27
CA TYR A 74 -1.12 -0.45 -17.97
C TYR A 74 -2.28 -1.43 -18.16
N ALA A 75 -2.08 -2.66 -17.70
CA ALA A 75 -3.09 -3.71 -17.64
C ALA A 75 -3.57 -3.91 -16.19
N PRO A 76 -4.83 -4.31 -15.96
CA PRO A 76 -5.33 -4.53 -14.60
C PRO A 76 -4.61 -5.70 -13.92
N ILE A 77 -4.33 -5.59 -12.63
CA ILE A 77 -3.89 -6.71 -11.78
C ILE A 77 -5.13 -7.43 -11.31
N LEU A 78 -5.50 -8.50 -12.02
CA LEU A 78 -6.61 -9.38 -11.66
C LEU A 78 -6.18 -10.24 -10.48
N VAL A 79 -6.77 -10.02 -9.31
CA VAL A 79 -6.49 -10.81 -8.10
C VAL A 79 -7.30 -12.10 -8.12
N ASN A 80 -8.56 -11.99 -8.57
CA ASN A 80 -9.49 -13.07 -8.85
C ASN A 80 -10.46 -12.61 -9.96
N ASP A 81 -11.56 -13.34 -10.18
CA ASP A 81 -12.51 -13.06 -11.26
C ASP A 81 -13.29 -11.73 -11.10
N THR A 82 -13.34 -11.18 -9.89
CA THR A 82 -14.17 -10.00 -9.56
C THR A 82 -13.38 -8.81 -9.03
N TYR A 83 -12.10 -8.99 -8.67
CA TYR A 83 -11.31 -7.98 -7.99
C TYR A 83 -10.05 -7.58 -8.76
N VAL A 84 -9.93 -6.27 -9.00
CA VAL A 84 -8.76 -5.60 -9.57
C VAL A 84 -8.05 -4.83 -8.46
N GLY A 85 -6.87 -5.30 -8.07
CA GLY A 85 -6.11 -4.71 -6.95
C GLY A 85 -5.18 -3.57 -7.34
N GLY A 86 -5.08 -3.26 -8.63
CA GLY A 86 -4.13 -2.29 -9.16
C GLY A 86 -3.99 -2.38 -10.66
N ASP A 87 -2.97 -1.72 -11.19
CA ASP A 87 -2.53 -1.88 -12.56
C ASP A 87 -1.03 -2.16 -12.63
N VAL A 88 -0.62 -2.73 -13.76
CA VAL A 88 0.76 -3.11 -14.02
C VAL A 88 1.15 -2.79 -15.44
N ARG A 89 2.35 -2.24 -15.58
CA ARG A 89 3.11 -2.22 -16.82
C ARG A 89 4.19 -3.29 -16.74
N GLN A 90 4.27 -4.17 -17.71
CA GLN A 90 5.29 -5.23 -17.75
C GLN A 90 5.83 -5.40 -19.17
N TYR A 91 7.15 -5.59 -19.27
CA TYR A 91 7.80 -6.18 -20.43
C TYR A 91 8.90 -7.12 -19.95
N GLY A 92 8.81 -8.38 -20.36
CA GLY A 92 9.68 -9.45 -19.92
C GLY A 92 9.91 -9.47 -18.40
N ASN A 93 11.17 -9.36 -18.00
CA ASN A 93 11.57 -9.48 -16.59
C ASN A 93 11.42 -8.18 -15.78
N LEU A 94 10.91 -7.10 -16.36
CA LEU A 94 10.68 -5.83 -15.67
C LEU A 94 9.19 -5.55 -15.56
N SER A 95 8.71 -5.27 -14.35
CA SER A 95 7.35 -4.81 -14.09
C SER A 95 7.31 -3.62 -13.13
N PHE A 96 6.31 -2.75 -13.32
CA PHE A 96 5.93 -1.69 -12.40
C PHE A 96 4.44 -1.83 -12.09
N SER A 97 4.12 -1.97 -10.81
CA SER A 97 2.77 -2.17 -10.29
C SER A 97 2.37 -1.03 -9.38
N ARG A 98 1.26 -0.37 -9.71
CA ARG A 98 0.55 0.55 -8.82
C ARG A 98 -0.58 -0.22 -8.15
N ILE A 99 -0.53 -0.32 -6.83
CA ILE A 99 -1.49 -1.04 -6.01
C ILE A 99 -2.49 -0.04 -5.44
N TYR A 100 -3.77 -0.26 -5.72
CA TYR A 100 -4.83 0.64 -5.30
C TYR A 100 -5.10 0.54 -3.81
N GLN A 101 -5.48 1.65 -3.19
CA GLN A 101 -5.88 1.72 -1.78
C GLN A 101 -4.78 1.28 -0.81
N ALA A 102 -3.51 1.43 -1.19
CA ALA A 102 -2.37 0.99 -0.38
C ALA A 102 -1.40 2.14 -0.08
N GLY A 103 -0.96 2.23 1.17
CA GLY A 103 0.11 3.14 1.61
C GLY A 103 1.51 2.50 1.52
N HIS A 104 2.44 3.02 2.32
CA HIS A 104 3.86 2.61 2.34
C HIS A 104 4.07 1.11 2.56
N GLN A 105 3.27 0.52 3.45
CA GLN A 105 3.28 -0.92 3.73
C GLN A 105 2.22 -1.62 2.87
N VAL A 106 2.48 -1.79 1.58
CA VAL A 106 1.49 -2.29 0.61
C VAL A 106 0.77 -3.56 1.09
N SER A 107 1.49 -4.55 1.62
CA SER A 107 0.92 -5.81 2.10
C SER A 107 -0.01 -5.68 3.31
N LEU A 108 0.08 -4.59 4.08
CA LEU A 108 -0.83 -4.34 5.20
C LEU A 108 -2.21 -3.91 4.71
N TYR A 109 -2.26 -3.11 3.64
CA TYR A 109 -3.51 -2.58 3.08
C TYR A 109 -4.14 -3.51 2.04
N GLN A 110 -3.30 -4.24 1.29
CA GLN A 110 -3.67 -5.05 0.15
C GLN A 110 -2.93 -6.41 0.16
N PRO A 111 -3.16 -7.26 1.19
CA PRO A 111 -2.39 -8.48 1.38
C PRO A 111 -2.53 -9.47 0.21
N GLU A 112 -3.75 -9.71 -0.28
CA GLU A 112 -3.99 -10.65 -1.39
C GLU A 112 -3.36 -10.14 -2.70
N THR A 113 -3.55 -8.85 -3.02
CA THR A 113 -2.97 -8.23 -4.21
C THR A 113 -1.44 -8.29 -4.17
N ALA A 114 -0.83 -7.93 -3.03
CA ALA A 114 0.61 -7.97 -2.86
C ALA A 114 1.16 -9.39 -3.01
N PHE A 115 0.46 -10.40 -2.45
CA PHE A 115 0.84 -11.80 -2.59
C PHE A 115 0.77 -12.28 -4.04
N GLN A 116 -0.30 -11.94 -4.77
CA GLN A 116 -0.44 -12.29 -6.19
C GLN A 116 0.69 -11.69 -7.02
N VAL A 117 0.98 -10.40 -6.86
CA VAL A 117 2.08 -9.73 -7.57
C VAL A 117 3.42 -10.40 -7.25
N PHE A 118 3.72 -10.62 -5.98
CA PHE A 118 4.94 -11.33 -5.55
C PHE A 118 5.07 -12.72 -6.17
N SER A 119 4.03 -13.55 -6.03
CA SER A 119 4.01 -14.92 -6.53
C SER A 119 4.20 -14.98 -8.05
N ARG A 120 3.57 -14.08 -8.79
CA ARG A 120 3.69 -13.99 -10.26
C ARG A 120 5.08 -13.56 -10.70
N ILE A 121 5.71 -12.61 -10.01
CA ILE A 121 7.11 -12.23 -10.26
C ILE A 121 8.04 -13.41 -10.00
N ILE A 122 7.87 -14.14 -8.88
CA ILE A 122 8.72 -15.28 -8.55
C ILE A 122 8.55 -16.42 -9.54
N SER A 123 7.31 -16.74 -9.95
CA SER A 123 7.01 -17.83 -10.88
C SER A 123 7.20 -17.47 -12.35
N GLY A 124 7.45 -16.21 -12.68
CA GLY A 124 7.65 -15.77 -14.07
C GLY A 124 6.37 -15.72 -14.90
N ARG A 125 5.23 -15.49 -14.25
CA ARG A 125 3.91 -15.37 -14.89
C ARG A 125 3.58 -13.91 -15.23
N SER A 126 2.55 -13.72 -16.04
CA SER A 126 1.92 -12.41 -16.23
C SER A 126 1.55 -11.81 -14.87
N VAL A 127 2.05 -10.62 -14.53
CA VAL A 127 1.68 -9.96 -13.28
C VAL A 127 0.20 -9.52 -13.31
N SER A 128 -0.30 -9.20 -14.50
CA SER A 128 -1.69 -8.80 -14.72
C SER A 128 -2.67 -9.96 -14.45
N THR A 129 -2.45 -11.12 -15.07
CA THR A 129 -3.45 -12.21 -15.10
C THR A 129 -3.05 -13.47 -14.34
N GLY A 130 -1.76 -13.66 -14.04
CA GLY A 130 -1.24 -14.92 -13.49
C GLY A 130 -1.10 -16.05 -14.51
N SER A 131 -1.33 -15.80 -15.80
CA SER A 131 -1.15 -16.80 -16.86
C SER A 131 0.33 -17.08 -17.14
N GLU A 132 0.63 -18.28 -17.64
CA GLU A 132 1.93 -18.60 -18.23
C GLU A 132 2.21 -17.70 -19.44
N VAL A 133 3.43 -17.19 -19.55
CA VAL A 133 3.85 -16.28 -20.63
C VAL A 133 5.30 -16.56 -21.02
N ASP A 134 5.65 -16.31 -22.28
CA ASP A 134 7.04 -16.23 -22.69
C ASP A 134 7.59 -14.83 -22.36
N LEU A 135 8.35 -14.72 -21.27
CA LEU A 135 8.95 -13.45 -20.82
C LEU A 135 9.96 -12.86 -21.82
N ALA A 136 10.44 -13.59 -22.82
CA ALA A 136 11.27 -12.97 -23.86
C ALA A 136 10.47 -12.02 -24.76
N LEU A 137 9.18 -12.30 -24.93
CA LEU A 137 8.29 -11.63 -25.88
C LEU A 137 7.14 -10.87 -25.22
N TYR A 138 6.77 -11.24 -24.00
CA TYR A 138 5.58 -10.73 -23.32
C TYR A 138 5.67 -9.26 -22.93
N ASN A 139 4.63 -8.49 -23.26
CA ASN A 139 4.33 -7.17 -22.75
C ASN A 139 2.85 -7.03 -22.38
N THR A 140 2.56 -6.16 -21.42
CA THR A 140 1.18 -5.75 -21.14
C THR A 140 0.68 -4.75 -22.19
N THR A 141 -0.64 -4.74 -22.39
CA THR A 141 -1.36 -3.81 -23.26
C THR A 141 -2.39 -3.03 -22.46
N GLY A 142 -2.71 -1.81 -22.91
CA GLY A 142 -3.61 -0.90 -22.21
C GLY A 142 -3.19 0.56 -22.40
N PRO A 143 -3.79 1.50 -21.66
CA PRO A 143 -3.41 2.91 -21.68
C PRO A 143 -1.95 3.12 -21.29
N LEU A 144 -1.29 4.13 -21.85
CA LEU A 144 0.09 4.47 -21.48
C LEU A 144 0.21 5.13 -20.09
N GLN A 145 -0.90 5.56 -19.52
CA GLN A 145 -0.95 6.22 -18.21
C GLN A 145 -1.88 5.46 -17.29
N SER A 146 -1.48 5.32 -16.02
CA SER A 146 -2.37 4.86 -14.95
C SER A 146 -3.24 6.03 -14.51
N THR A 147 -4.54 5.96 -14.79
CA THR A 147 -5.48 7.08 -14.56
C THR A 147 -6.55 6.79 -13.51
N HIS A 148 -6.48 5.64 -12.81
CA HIS A 148 -7.43 5.32 -11.76
C HIS A 148 -7.40 6.35 -10.64
N THR A 149 -8.59 6.79 -10.22
CA THR A 149 -8.79 7.73 -9.11
C THR A 149 -9.95 7.25 -8.28
N ASP A 150 -9.79 7.25 -6.96
CA ASP A 150 -10.89 7.03 -6.02
C ASP A 150 -11.31 8.34 -5.38
N ILE A 151 -12.56 8.38 -4.91
CA ILE A 151 -13.06 9.49 -4.12
C ILE A 151 -12.38 9.44 -2.76
N ALA A 152 -11.63 10.50 -2.42
CA ALA A 152 -11.06 10.64 -1.10
C ALA A 152 -12.18 10.85 -0.08
N LEU A 153 -12.22 10.00 0.95
CA LEU A 153 -13.06 10.22 2.12
C LEU A 153 -12.50 11.39 2.93
N ALA A 154 -13.35 12.03 3.72
CA ALA A 154 -12.88 13.01 4.71
C ALA A 154 -11.84 12.33 5.63
N PRO A 155 -10.71 12.99 5.92
CA PRO A 155 -9.74 12.45 6.85
C PRO A 155 -10.40 12.24 8.21
N PRO A 156 -10.11 11.11 8.91
CA PRO A 156 -10.62 10.92 10.26
C PRO A 156 -9.99 11.94 11.20
N GLU A 157 -10.71 12.28 12.27
CA GLU A 157 -10.17 13.08 13.36
C GLU A 157 -8.93 12.41 13.98
N PRO A 158 -7.86 13.16 14.32
CA PRO A 158 -6.66 12.59 14.92
C PRO A 158 -6.96 11.82 16.20
N THR A 159 -6.54 10.55 16.24
CA THR A 159 -6.68 9.71 17.43
C THR A 159 -5.50 9.92 18.37
N CYS A 160 -5.76 10.35 19.60
CA CYS A 160 -4.75 10.69 20.59
C CYS A 160 -4.18 9.43 21.29
N PHE A 161 -3.25 8.73 20.63
CA PHE A 161 -2.62 7.52 21.19
C PHE A 161 -1.59 7.84 22.28
N VAL A 162 -1.74 7.25 23.46
CA VAL A 162 -0.85 7.54 24.61
C VAL A 162 0.61 7.13 24.38
N ARG A 163 0.85 6.19 23.46
CA ARG A 163 2.20 5.76 23.09
C ARG A 163 2.99 6.83 22.34
N PHE A 164 2.32 7.82 21.75
CA PHE A 164 3.00 8.92 21.07
C PHE A 164 2.20 10.23 21.07
N LEU A 165 1.75 10.65 22.26
CA LEU A 165 0.88 11.82 22.44
C LEU A 165 1.30 13.06 21.63
N VAL A 166 2.61 13.35 21.61
CA VAL A 166 3.16 14.55 20.96
C VAL A 166 2.89 14.61 19.44
N LEU A 167 2.78 13.46 18.77
CA LEU A 167 2.50 13.40 17.33
C LEU A 167 1.06 13.03 16.98
N THR A 168 0.35 12.36 17.89
CA THR A 168 -0.97 11.82 17.58
C THR A 168 -2.12 12.66 18.12
N CYS A 169 -1.83 13.62 19.02
CA CYS A 169 -2.84 14.48 19.64
C CYS A 169 -2.74 15.91 19.11
N GLU A 170 -3.89 16.56 19.00
CA GLU A 170 -3.94 18.01 18.84
C GLU A 170 -3.31 18.70 20.05
N LYS A 171 -2.73 19.89 19.84
CA LYS A 171 -1.97 20.60 20.89
C LYS A 171 -2.77 20.84 22.17
N GLU A 172 -4.05 21.16 22.06
CA GLU A 172 -4.93 21.42 23.20
C GLU A 172 -5.21 20.14 24.01
N LYS A 173 -5.55 19.05 23.31
CA LYS A 173 -5.72 17.71 23.90
C LYS A 173 -4.42 17.20 24.53
N LEU A 174 -3.27 17.48 23.90
CA LEU A 174 -1.95 17.16 24.43
C LEU A 174 -1.68 17.89 25.75
N HIS A 175 -1.97 19.19 25.83
CA HIS A 175 -1.81 19.95 27.07
C HIS A 175 -2.68 19.40 28.21
N LEU A 176 -3.94 19.04 27.93
CA LEU A 176 -4.81 18.41 28.91
C LEU A 176 -4.27 17.05 29.36
N ALA A 177 -3.83 16.21 28.43
CA ALA A 177 -3.29 14.89 28.71
C ALA A 177 -2.01 14.95 29.57
N ILE A 178 -1.07 15.85 29.27
CA ILE A 178 0.19 15.98 30.02
C ILE A 178 -0.06 16.55 31.44
N ASN A 179 -1.10 17.36 31.61
CA ASN A 179 -1.48 17.91 32.91
C ASN A 179 -2.35 16.96 33.76
N GLY A 180 -2.47 15.69 33.37
CA GLY A 180 -3.21 14.67 34.12
C GLY A 180 -4.73 14.72 33.93
N GLY A 181 -5.24 15.49 32.96
CA GLY A 181 -6.65 15.50 32.61
C GLY A 181 -7.03 14.34 31.68
N GLY A 182 -8.32 14.03 31.63
CA GLY A 182 -8.90 13.02 30.75
C GLY A 182 -8.78 11.58 31.25
N VAL A 183 -9.14 10.63 30.37
CA VAL A 183 -9.12 9.19 30.65
C VAL A 183 -8.43 8.43 29.52
N VAL A 184 -7.79 7.32 29.84
CA VAL A 184 -7.16 6.45 28.85
C VAL A 184 -7.96 5.15 28.73
N ILE A 185 -8.46 4.86 27.54
CA ILE A 185 -9.23 3.65 27.25
C ILE A 185 -8.60 2.97 26.04
N ASN A 186 -8.17 1.71 26.19
CA ASN A 186 -7.52 0.92 25.13
C ASN A 186 -6.32 1.61 24.45
N GLY A 187 -5.55 2.40 25.21
CA GLY A 187 -4.36 3.09 24.70
C GLY A 187 -4.65 4.39 23.92
N VAL A 188 -5.90 4.85 23.91
CA VAL A 188 -6.33 6.14 23.38
C VAL A 188 -6.75 7.04 24.54
N TRP A 189 -6.33 8.30 24.50
CA TRP A 189 -6.73 9.33 25.45
C TRP A 189 -8.01 10.03 25.00
N TYR A 190 -8.90 10.29 25.94
CA TYR A 190 -10.18 10.97 25.78
C TYR A 190 -10.33 12.08 26.83
N SER A 191 -11.04 13.16 26.52
CA SER A 191 -11.35 14.23 27.49
C SER A 191 -12.22 13.73 28.63
N SER A 192 -13.16 12.82 28.37
CA SER A 192 -13.92 12.11 29.39
C SER A 192 -14.26 10.68 28.94
N SER A 193 -14.78 9.85 29.86
CA SER A 193 -15.22 8.48 29.55
C SER A 193 -16.37 8.43 28.55
N GLU A 194 -17.18 9.48 28.50
CA GLU A 194 -18.35 9.59 27.62
C GLU A 194 -17.94 9.79 26.15
N ASP A 195 -16.75 10.33 25.89
CA ASP A 195 -16.22 10.51 24.53
C ASP A 195 -15.78 9.18 23.89
N TRP A 196 -15.71 8.10 24.66
CA TRP A 196 -15.36 6.78 24.13
C TRP A 196 -16.51 6.22 23.28
N PRO A 197 -16.29 5.85 22.00
CA PRO A 197 -17.38 5.46 21.09
C PRO A 197 -18.24 4.28 21.57
N LEU A 198 -17.69 3.39 22.39
CA LEU A 198 -18.44 2.26 22.97
C LEU A 198 -19.14 2.61 24.29
N ALA A 199 -18.86 3.78 24.91
CA ALA A 199 -19.66 4.32 26.01
C ALA A 199 -20.99 4.90 25.50
N THR A 200 -21.02 5.42 24.27
CA THR A 200 -22.21 6.03 23.65
C THR A 200 -23.07 5.04 22.87
N THR A 201 -22.56 3.85 22.57
CA THR A 201 -23.30 2.80 21.86
C THR A 201 -24.07 1.92 22.85
N ARG A 202 -25.32 2.28 23.19
CA ARG A 202 -26.25 1.29 23.78
C ARG A 202 -26.70 0.34 22.67
N LEU A 203 -26.31 -0.93 22.77
CA LEU A 203 -27.04 -1.99 22.08
C LEU A 203 -28.49 -1.95 22.60
N SER A 204 -29.43 -1.49 21.77
CA SER A 204 -30.84 -1.77 22.01
C SER A 204 -31.02 -3.27 21.77
N LEU A 205 -30.93 -4.05 22.84
CA LEU A 205 -31.53 -5.37 22.85
C LEU A 205 -33.01 -5.15 22.59
N GLY A 206 -33.45 -5.44 21.35
CA GLY A 206 -34.86 -5.43 21.01
C GLY A 206 -35.61 -6.28 22.03
N GLU A 207 -36.69 -5.73 22.59
CA GLU A 207 -37.60 -6.47 23.47
C GLU A 207 -37.94 -7.80 22.80
N ALA A 208 -37.53 -8.91 23.42
CA ALA A 208 -37.98 -10.22 23.04
C ALA A 208 -39.48 -10.28 23.33
N THR A 209 -40.29 -10.15 22.28
CA THR A 209 -41.74 -10.32 22.36
C THR A 209 -42.01 -11.77 22.74
N THR A 210 -42.31 -12.01 24.02
CA THR A 210 -42.79 -13.31 24.49
C THR A 210 -44.20 -13.50 23.97
N THR A 211 -44.37 -14.31 22.93
CA THR A 211 -45.69 -14.84 22.55
C THR A 211 -46.14 -15.85 23.61
N PRO A 212 -47.33 -15.71 24.22
CA PRO A 212 -47.84 -16.72 25.12
C PRO A 212 -48.23 -17.97 24.32
N ASN A 213 -47.75 -19.13 24.76
CA ASN A 213 -48.27 -20.43 24.34
C ASN A 213 -49.75 -20.53 24.77
N SER A 214 -50.67 -20.50 23.81
CA SER A 214 -52.01 -21.01 24.02
C SER A 214 -51.99 -22.53 23.84
N ALA A 215 -51.99 -23.25 24.96
CA ALA A 215 -52.47 -24.62 25.00
C ALA A 215 -54.00 -24.61 25.04
N ALA A 216 -54.65 -25.36 24.16
CA ALA A 216 -55.99 -25.90 24.32
C ALA A 216 -56.21 -27.02 23.29
N ASP A 217 -56.40 -28.23 23.83
CA ASP A 217 -57.27 -29.34 23.41
C ASP A 217 -57.64 -29.55 21.93
#